data_AF-A0A447Z3J3-F1
#
_entry.id   AF-A0A447Z3J3-F1
#
_cell.length_a   1.000
_cell.length_b   1.000
_cell.length_c   1.000
_cell.angle_alpha   90.00
_cell.angle_beta   90.00
_cell.angle_gamma   90.00
#
_symmetry.space_group_name_H-M   'P 1'
#
loop_
_entity.id
_entity.type
_entity.pdbx_description
1 polymer ?
#
loop_
_entity_poly.entity_id
_entity_poly.type
_entity_poly.pdbx_seq_one_letter_code
_entity_poly.pdbx_strand_id
1 'polypeptide(L)'
;MKDSIEKTLGKENVVVDVQKLSTEDADNATYFAQTPDQKDFDMDIGGWGPDFQDPSTYLDIFNPVDGSALAGMGINPATDQALIEQLGLNEYKQLLDDANAEQLDTNTRYEKYAVAQAWLTDNAFALPVYSKGAVPSITKIKPFTKAFSLIGIKDGSSYYKYMELQSDVVTTADYEKAYKNWLKEKEKSNKKAQDELEKHVK
;
A
#
# COMPACT_ATOMS: atom_id res chain seq x y z
N MET A 1 1.94 -9.28 -10.32
CA MET A 1 3.37 -9.02 -10.55
C MET A 1 4.01 -10.09 -11.43
N LYS A 2 4.22 -11.34 -10.94
CA LYS A 2 4.83 -12.44 -11.72
C LYS A 2 4.36 -12.55 -13.18
N ASP A 3 3.06 -12.76 -13.39
CA ASP A 3 2.50 -12.96 -14.74
C ASP A 3 2.76 -11.77 -15.68
N SER A 4 2.63 -10.55 -15.17
CA SER A 4 2.89 -9.32 -15.95
C SER A 4 4.36 -9.18 -16.33
N ILE A 5 5.29 -9.43 -15.39
CA ILE A 5 6.74 -9.34 -15.62
C ILE A 5 7.17 -10.39 -16.65
N GLU A 6 6.83 -11.65 -16.43
CA GLU A 6 7.24 -12.76 -17.30
C GLU A 6 6.67 -12.64 -18.71
N LYS A 7 5.45 -12.12 -18.86
CA LYS A 7 4.85 -11.84 -20.19
C LYS A 7 5.52 -10.69 -20.92
N THR A 8 5.96 -9.67 -20.20
CA THR A 8 6.52 -8.44 -20.79
C THR A 8 7.99 -8.63 -21.14
N LEU A 9 8.76 -9.27 -20.25
CA LEU A 9 10.19 -9.46 -20.39
C LEU A 9 10.56 -10.80 -21.03
N GLY A 10 9.64 -11.77 -21.08
CA GLY A 10 9.91 -13.12 -21.57
C GLY A 10 10.50 -14.02 -20.47
N LYS A 11 10.03 -15.27 -20.40
CA LYS A 11 10.47 -16.26 -19.41
C LYS A 11 11.92 -16.72 -19.61
N GLU A 12 12.46 -16.50 -20.80
CA GLU A 12 13.85 -16.71 -21.15
C GLU A 12 14.78 -15.67 -20.52
N ASN A 13 14.26 -14.48 -20.14
CA ASN A 13 15.03 -13.40 -19.55
C ASN A 13 14.81 -13.30 -18.03
N VAL A 14 13.54 -13.40 -17.59
CA VAL A 14 13.19 -13.27 -16.18
C VAL A 14 12.20 -14.35 -15.78
N VAL A 15 12.52 -15.07 -14.72
CA VAL A 15 11.62 -16.01 -14.04
C VAL A 15 11.42 -15.50 -12.61
N VAL A 16 10.16 -15.23 -12.23
CA VAL A 16 9.84 -14.75 -10.88
C VAL A 16 9.37 -15.93 -10.04
N ASP A 17 10.20 -16.43 -9.13
CA ASP A 17 9.74 -17.42 -8.16
C ASP A 17 9.00 -16.75 -7.00
N VAL A 18 7.82 -17.26 -6.66
CA VAL A 18 6.98 -16.68 -5.60
C VAL A 18 7.07 -17.58 -4.38
N GLN A 19 7.74 -17.10 -3.35
CA GLN A 19 7.84 -17.80 -2.07
C GLN A 19 6.51 -17.71 -1.33
N LYS A 20 5.82 -18.85 -1.22
CA LYS A 20 4.54 -18.97 -0.50
C LYS A 20 4.81 -19.35 0.95
N LEU A 21 5.04 -18.34 1.78
CA LEU A 21 5.28 -18.48 3.21
C LEU A 21 3.98 -18.29 4.01
N SER A 22 3.97 -18.76 5.26
CA SER A 22 2.98 -18.31 6.21
C SER A 22 3.20 -16.81 6.50
N THR A 23 2.18 -16.10 7.01
CA THR A 23 2.36 -14.68 7.38
C THR A 23 3.46 -14.49 8.41
N GLU A 24 3.55 -15.40 9.39
CA GLU A 24 4.59 -15.35 10.42
C GLU A 24 5.99 -15.55 9.85
N ASP A 25 6.17 -16.55 8.98
CA ASP A 25 7.47 -16.80 8.35
C ASP A 25 7.89 -15.64 7.43
N ALA A 26 6.93 -15.07 6.68
CA ALA A 26 7.16 -13.91 5.84
C ALA A 26 7.58 -12.70 6.68
N ASP A 27 6.84 -12.37 7.74
CA ASP A 27 7.16 -11.24 8.61
C ASP A 27 8.52 -11.43 9.30
N ASN A 28 8.86 -12.65 9.71
CA ASN A 28 10.16 -12.94 10.31
C ASN A 28 11.33 -12.76 9.33
N ALA A 29 11.14 -13.13 8.05
CA ALA A 29 12.14 -12.94 7.00
C ALA A 29 12.21 -11.49 6.48
N THR A 30 11.13 -10.72 6.60
CA THR A 30 11.03 -9.35 6.08
C THR A 30 10.91 -8.33 7.21
N TYR A 31 9.71 -8.07 7.73
CA TYR A 31 9.39 -6.96 8.63
C TYR A 31 10.17 -6.97 9.95
N PHE A 32 10.31 -8.14 10.59
CA PHE A 32 10.98 -8.28 11.88
C PHE A 32 12.50 -8.44 11.77
N ALA A 33 13.02 -8.78 10.60
CA ALA A 33 14.46 -8.77 10.35
C ALA A 33 15.01 -7.33 10.43
N GLN A 34 16.00 -7.11 11.30
CA GLN A 34 16.50 -5.78 11.63
C GLN A 34 17.84 -5.45 10.95
N THR A 35 18.54 -6.43 10.41
CA THR A 35 19.82 -6.24 9.72
C THR A 35 19.73 -6.68 8.26
N PRO A 36 20.56 -6.12 7.36
CA PRO A 36 20.72 -6.60 5.99
C PRO A 36 20.86 -8.12 5.89
N ASP A 37 21.78 -8.70 6.65
CA ASP A 37 22.07 -10.15 6.62
C ASP A 37 20.90 -11.04 7.07
N GLN A 38 19.88 -10.48 7.74
CA GLN A 38 18.69 -11.20 8.15
C GLN A 38 17.58 -11.17 7.10
N LYS A 39 17.64 -10.21 6.16
CA LYS A 39 16.63 -10.04 5.12
C LYS A 39 17.01 -10.84 3.88
N ASP A 40 16.50 -12.06 3.83
CA ASP A 40 16.77 -13.03 2.76
C ASP A 40 15.70 -12.97 1.67
N PHE A 41 15.77 -11.95 0.82
CA PHE A 41 14.91 -11.82 -0.36
C PHE A 41 15.57 -10.99 -1.47
N ASP A 42 15.23 -11.29 -2.72
CA ASP A 42 15.61 -10.44 -3.86
C ASP A 42 14.63 -9.27 -4.07
N MET A 43 13.34 -9.52 -3.82
CA MET A 43 12.26 -8.53 -3.88
C MET A 43 11.21 -8.84 -2.82
N ASP A 44 10.77 -7.82 -2.10
CA ASP A 44 9.66 -7.89 -1.16
C ASP A 44 8.54 -6.88 -1.53
N ILE A 45 7.31 -7.21 -1.14
CA ILE A 45 6.17 -6.30 -1.27
C ILE A 45 6.00 -5.55 0.04
N GLY A 46 6.67 -4.40 0.12
CA GLY A 46 6.57 -3.49 1.26
C GLY A 46 5.50 -2.41 1.10
N GLY A 47 5.34 -1.63 2.16
CA GLY A 47 4.55 -0.40 2.15
C GLY A 47 5.04 0.54 3.24
N TRP A 48 4.90 1.84 2.99
CA TRP A 48 5.20 2.88 3.96
C TRP A 48 3.97 3.75 4.21
N GLY A 49 3.66 3.99 5.49
CA GLY A 49 2.65 4.95 5.90
C GLY A 49 3.35 6.23 6.37
N PRO A 50 2.77 7.42 6.15
CA PRO A 50 3.40 8.66 6.57
C PRO A 50 3.40 8.77 8.09
N ASP A 51 4.56 9.07 8.67
CA ASP A 51 4.69 9.39 10.10
C ASP A 51 4.16 10.80 10.40
N PHE A 52 4.25 11.71 9.43
CA PHE A 52 3.76 13.08 9.48
C PHE A 52 3.40 13.59 8.07
N GLN A 53 2.69 14.72 8.00
CA GLN A 53 2.18 15.29 6.75
C GLN A 53 3.23 16.14 6.01
N ASP A 54 4.34 15.52 5.61
CA ASP A 54 5.33 16.15 4.72
C ASP A 54 5.93 15.08 3.79
N PRO A 55 6.25 15.37 2.51
CA PRO A 55 6.84 14.41 1.59
C PRO A 55 8.10 13.73 2.11
N SER A 56 8.87 14.40 2.98
CA SER A 56 10.12 13.86 3.55
C SER A 56 9.90 12.50 4.22
N THR A 57 8.73 12.26 4.83
CA THR A 57 8.42 10.97 5.49
C THR A 57 8.55 9.75 4.57
N TYR A 58 8.39 9.92 3.26
CA TYR A 58 8.57 8.84 2.26
C TYR A 58 9.96 8.83 1.62
N LEU A 59 10.64 9.98 1.62
CA LEU A 59 11.92 10.16 0.96
C LEU A 59 13.09 9.82 1.89
N ASP A 60 12.99 10.20 3.16
CA ASP A 60 14.03 10.04 4.16
C ASP A 60 14.30 8.57 4.49
N ILE A 61 13.35 7.67 4.26
CA ILE A 61 13.54 6.22 4.46
C ILE A 61 14.64 5.63 3.57
N PHE A 62 14.99 6.31 2.46
CA PHE A 62 16.05 5.92 1.54
C PHE A 62 17.36 6.70 1.78
N ASN A 63 17.44 7.55 2.81
CA ASN A 63 18.66 8.27 3.13
C ASN A 63 19.79 7.28 3.44
N PRO A 64 20.99 7.39 2.81
CA PRO A 64 22.08 6.43 3.00
C PRO A 64 22.75 6.47 4.37
N VAL A 65 22.35 7.37 5.27
CA VAL A 65 22.93 7.46 6.62
C VAL A 65 22.11 6.66 7.63
N ASP A 66 20.80 6.87 7.65
CA ASP A 66 19.88 6.39 8.70
C ASP A 66 18.51 5.93 8.16
N GLY A 67 18.36 5.82 6.84
CA GLY A 67 17.13 5.42 6.18
C GLY A 67 16.67 4.01 6.58
N SER A 68 15.40 3.88 6.97
CA SER A 68 14.81 2.60 7.41
C SER A 68 14.70 1.55 6.29
N ALA A 69 14.68 1.97 5.02
CA ALA A 69 14.59 1.07 3.88
C ALA A 69 15.94 0.40 3.54
N LEU A 70 17.07 0.94 4.01
CA LEU A 70 18.41 0.46 3.67
C LEU A 70 18.61 -1.02 4.02
N ALA A 71 18.14 -1.44 5.20
CA ALA A 71 18.22 -2.84 5.60
C ALA A 71 17.51 -3.74 4.60
N GLY A 72 16.32 -3.33 4.13
CA GLY A 72 15.54 -4.02 3.10
C GLY A 72 16.21 -4.07 1.73
N MET A 73 17.16 -3.18 1.47
CA MET A 73 17.98 -3.17 0.26
C MET A 73 19.29 -3.96 0.43
N GLY A 74 19.50 -4.59 1.59
CA GLY A 74 20.75 -5.28 1.90
C GLY A 74 21.91 -4.33 2.21
N ILE A 75 21.65 -3.07 2.56
CA ILE A 75 22.69 -2.05 2.80
C ILE A 75 22.85 -1.80 4.30
N ASN A 76 24.06 -2.00 4.80
CA ASN A 76 24.49 -1.54 6.11
C ASN A 76 25.30 -0.24 5.97
N PRO A 77 24.75 0.92 6.35
CA PRO A 77 25.45 2.19 6.20
C PRO A 77 26.76 2.26 7.00
N ALA A 78 26.92 1.47 8.07
CA ALA A 78 28.15 1.46 8.85
C ALA A 78 29.33 0.79 8.12
N THR A 79 29.07 -0.12 7.17
CA THR A 79 30.10 -0.92 6.51
C THR A 79 30.15 -0.77 4.99
N ASP A 80 29.06 -0.35 4.37
CA ASP A 80 28.86 -0.48 2.91
C ASP A 80 29.04 0.85 2.16
N GLN A 81 29.95 1.70 2.65
CA GLN A 81 30.20 3.03 2.08
C GLN A 81 30.58 2.99 0.59
N ALA A 82 31.39 2.01 0.17
CA ALA A 82 31.75 1.83 -1.24
C ALA A 82 30.53 1.45 -2.11
N LEU A 83 29.59 0.65 -1.58
CA LEU A 83 28.36 0.29 -2.28
C LEU A 83 27.42 1.49 -2.37
N ILE A 84 27.27 2.26 -1.30
CA ILE A 84 26.50 3.51 -1.26
C ILE A 84 26.98 4.49 -2.32
N GLU A 85 28.29 4.66 -2.45
CA GLU A 85 28.90 5.50 -3.49
C GLU A 85 28.63 4.95 -4.89
N GLN A 86 28.82 3.64 -5.11
CA GLN A 86 28.56 2.99 -6.40
C GLN A 86 27.09 3.11 -6.84
N LEU A 87 26.16 3.04 -5.89
CA LEU A 87 24.72 3.19 -6.13
C LEU A 87 24.28 4.65 -6.31
N GLY A 88 25.20 5.62 -6.17
CA GLY A 88 24.89 7.04 -6.31
C GLY A 88 24.05 7.61 -5.17
N LEU A 89 23.84 6.88 -4.06
CA LEU A 89 22.98 7.34 -2.96
C LEU A 89 23.51 8.60 -2.27
N ASN A 90 24.80 8.93 -2.42
CA ASN A 90 25.35 10.22 -1.99
C ASN A 90 24.76 11.40 -2.75
N GLU A 91 24.44 11.24 -4.05
CA GLU A 91 23.73 12.25 -4.84
C GLU A 91 22.31 12.42 -4.29
N TYR A 92 21.61 11.32 -4.06
CA TYR A 92 20.28 11.34 -3.46
C TYR A 92 20.27 12.05 -2.11
N LYS A 93 21.26 11.76 -1.25
CA LYS A 93 21.43 12.45 0.02
C LYS A 93 21.58 13.97 -0.16
N GLN A 94 22.37 14.41 -1.14
CA GLN A 94 22.53 15.84 -1.41
C GLN A 94 21.20 16.49 -1.83
N LEU A 95 20.40 15.81 -2.66
CA LEU A 95 19.06 16.29 -3.04
C LEU A 95 18.14 16.45 -1.82
N LEU A 96 18.19 15.51 -0.88
CA LEU A 96 17.44 15.60 0.38
C LEU A 96 17.97 16.73 1.27
N ASP A 97 19.29 16.85 1.44
CA ASP A 97 19.90 17.91 2.23
C ASP A 97 19.52 19.30 1.68
N ASP A 98 19.56 19.47 0.36
CA ASP A 98 19.18 20.73 -0.32
C ASP A 98 17.70 21.08 -0.14
N ALA A 99 16.83 20.07 -0.12
CA ALA A 99 15.41 20.23 0.16
C ALA A 99 15.19 20.59 1.65
N ASN A 100 15.82 19.87 2.56
CA ASN A 100 15.71 20.05 4.01
C ASN A 100 16.30 21.40 4.48
N ALA A 101 17.28 21.94 3.75
CA ALA A 101 17.81 23.28 3.98
C ALA A 101 16.82 24.41 3.64
N GLU A 102 15.80 24.15 2.81
CA GLU A 102 14.74 25.10 2.52
C GLU A 102 13.68 25.12 3.64
N GLN A 103 13.84 26.07 4.56
CA GLN A 103 12.98 26.17 5.76
C GLN A 103 11.86 27.20 5.63
N LEU A 104 11.92 28.10 4.63
CA LEU A 104 11.05 29.28 4.56
C LEU A 104 9.97 29.16 3.48
N ASP A 105 10.32 28.59 2.32
CA ASP A 105 9.41 28.40 1.20
C ASP A 105 9.06 26.92 0.99
N THR A 106 7.86 26.57 1.41
CA THR A 106 7.35 25.19 1.28
C THR A 106 7.21 24.75 -0.18
N ASN A 107 6.86 25.65 -1.10
CA ASN A 107 6.72 25.28 -2.51
C ASN A 107 8.08 24.95 -3.10
N THR A 108 9.08 25.80 -2.85
CA THR A 108 10.47 25.55 -3.27
C THR A 108 11.00 24.25 -2.65
N ARG A 109 10.73 23.97 -1.37
CA ARG A 109 11.10 22.69 -0.75
C ARG A 109 10.44 21.50 -1.46
N TYR A 110 9.15 21.60 -1.78
CA TYR A 110 8.42 20.51 -2.44
C TYR A 110 8.88 20.28 -3.89
N GLU A 111 9.27 21.33 -4.61
CA GLU A 111 9.92 21.19 -5.91
C GLU A 111 11.25 20.43 -5.80
N LYS A 112 12.06 20.72 -4.77
CA LYS A 112 13.30 19.97 -4.51
C LYS A 112 13.04 18.52 -4.12
N TYR A 113 12.04 18.24 -3.28
CA TYR A 113 11.62 16.87 -2.99
C TYR A 113 11.12 16.13 -4.23
N ALA A 114 10.47 16.83 -5.18
CA ALA A 114 10.07 16.22 -6.45
C ALA A 114 11.30 15.81 -7.29
N VAL A 115 12.39 16.58 -7.25
CA VAL A 115 13.67 16.18 -7.88
C VAL A 115 14.26 14.95 -7.19
N ALA A 116 14.26 14.88 -5.86
CA ALA A 116 14.71 13.70 -5.12
C ALA A 116 13.86 12.45 -5.45
N GLN A 117 12.53 12.60 -5.53
CA GLN A 117 11.61 11.53 -5.94
C GLN A 117 11.86 11.06 -7.38
N ALA A 118 12.12 11.99 -8.31
CA ALA A 118 12.44 11.65 -9.69
C ALA A 118 13.71 10.81 -9.76
N TRP A 119 14.75 11.20 -9.02
CA TRP A 119 15.99 10.44 -8.92
C TRP A 119 15.74 9.01 -8.39
N LEU A 120 14.94 8.83 -7.34
CA LEU A 120 14.59 7.48 -6.84
C LEU A 120 13.86 6.64 -7.90
N THR A 121 12.95 7.28 -8.64
CA THR A 121 12.13 6.62 -9.67
C THR A 121 13.00 6.15 -10.83
N ASP A 122 13.93 7.01 -11.28
CA ASP A 122 14.85 6.71 -12.37
C ASP A 122 15.86 5.61 -12.00
N ASN A 123 16.26 5.53 -10.74
CA ASN A 123 17.18 4.51 -10.23
C ASN A 123 16.48 3.22 -9.75
N ALA A 124 15.15 3.17 -9.74
CA ALA A 124 14.34 1.98 -9.46
C ALA A 124 14.63 1.27 -8.11
N PHE A 125 15.04 2.01 -7.07
CA PHE A 125 15.22 1.46 -5.71
C PHE A 125 13.92 0.96 -5.08
N ALA A 126 12.80 1.53 -5.50
CA ALA A 126 11.45 1.05 -5.20
C ALA A 126 10.61 1.10 -6.47
N LEU A 127 9.71 0.13 -6.62
CA LEU A 127 8.78 0.05 -7.75
C LEU A 127 7.37 0.40 -7.25
N PRO A 128 6.88 1.64 -7.44
CA PRO A 128 5.56 2.03 -6.97
C PRO A 128 4.46 1.23 -7.67
N VAL A 129 3.62 0.53 -6.89
CA VAL A 129 2.51 -0.26 -7.45
C VAL A 129 1.19 0.52 -7.37
N TYR A 130 0.87 1.06 -6.20
CA TYR A 130 -0.31 1.89 -5.97
C TYR A 130 -0.14 2.70 -4.68
N SER A 131 -0.86 3.81 -4.55
CA SER A 131 -1.01 4.53 -3.30
C SER A 131 -2.36 4.20 -2.66
N LYS A 132 -2.36 3.87 -1.37
CA LYS A 132 -3.59 3.73 -0.58
C LYS A 132 -4.06 5.13 -0.19
N GLY A 133 -4.81 5.78 -1.07
CA GLY A 133 -5.51 7.01 -0.73
C GLY A 133 -6.68 6.73 0.22
N ALA A 134 -7.01 7.70 1.08
CA ALA A 134 -8.36 7.77 1.62
C ALA A 134 -9.32 8.02 0.44
N VAL A 135 -10.38 7.24 0.32
CA VAL A 135 -11.49 7.53 -0.61
C VAL A 135 -12.65 8.10 0.23
N PRO A 136 -12.55 9.36 0.72
CA PRO A 136 -13.63 9.94 1.49
C PRO A 136 -14.86 10.04 0.58
N SER A 137 -15.97 9.46 1.01
CA SER A 137 -17.25 9.58 0.30
C SER A 137 -18.21 10.45 1.08
N ILE A 138 -18.66 11.56 0.49
CA ILE A 138 -19.81 12.31 1.00
C ILE A 138 -21.05 11.71 0.35
N THR A 139 -21.96 11.18 1.16
CA THR A 139 -23.20 10.59 0.65
C THR A 139 -24.38 10.84 1.56
N LYS A 140 -25.56 10.91 0.95
CA LYS A 140 -26.86 10.84 1.63
C LYS A 140 -27.51 9.47 1.46
N ILE A 141 -26.79 8.51 0.88
CA ILE A 141 -27.28 7.15 0.72
C ILE A 141 -27.05 6.41 2.03
N LYS A 142 -28.10 5.85 2.62
CA LYS A 142 -27.99 5.06 3.84
C LYS A 142 -27.00 3.91 3.61
N PRO A 143 -25.99 3.73 4.47
CA PRO A 143 -24.99 2.68 4.31
C PRO A 143 -25.62 1.29 4.23
N PHE A 144 -25.00 0.40 3.43
CA PHE A 144 -25.41 -1.01 3.24
C PHE A 144 -26.81 -1.24 2.65
N THR A 145 -27.44 -0.22 2.07
CA THR A 145 -28.74 -0.37 1.38
C THR A 145 -28.59 -0.69 -0.11
N LYS A 146 -27.50 -0.26 -0.76
CA LYS A 146 -27.24 -0.54 -2.17
C LYS A 146 -27.17 -2.04 -2.45
N ALA A 147 -27.60 -2.44 -3.65
CA ALA A 147 -27.33 -3.76 -4.18
C ALA A 147 -25.81 -4.03 -4.25
N PHE A 148 -25.40 -5.24 -3.89
CA PHE A 148 -24.02 -5.73 -3.99
C PHE A 148 -24.03 -7.12 -4.64
N SER A 149 -23.07 -7.39 -5.53
CA SER A 149 -22.82 -8.72 -6.06
C SER A 149 -21.35 -8.89 -6.42
N LEU A 150 -20.83 -10.11 -6.25
CA LEU A 150 -19.49 -10.50 -6.69
C LEU A 150 -19.43 -10.84 -8.19
N ILE A 151 -20.59 -10.96 -8.86
CA ILE A 151 -20.70 -11.29 -10.28
C ILE A 151 -21.64 -10.34 -11.02
N GLY A 152 -21.18 -9.86 -12.18
CA GLY A 152 -21.89 -8.86 -12.98
C GLY A 152 -21.77 -7.44 -12.45
N ILE A 153 -22.05 -6.45 -13.30
CA ILE A 153 -22.04 -5.03 -12.93
C ILE A 153 -23.34 -4.75 -12.16
N LYS A 154 -23.25 -4.69 -10.82
CA LYS A 154 -24.36 -4.36 -9.91
C LYS A 154 -24.12 -3.05 -9.15
N ASP A 155 -23.10 -2.31 -9.56
CA ASP A 155 -22.65 -1.04 -9.03
C ASP A 155 -22.55 0.01 -10.17
N GLY A 156 -22.29 1.26 -9.81
CA GLY A 156 -22.17 2.38 -10.76
C GLY A 156 -23.31 3.41 -10.69
N SER A 157 -23.16 4.50 -11.45
CA SER A 157 -24.03 5.69 -11.39
C SER A 157 -25.47 5.46 -11.87
N SER A 158 -25.73 4.36 -12.59
CA SER A 158 -27.05 4.03 -13.15
C SER A 158 -27.82 2.95 -12.35
N TYR A 159 -27.29 2.48 -11.21
CA TYR A 159 -27.91 1.42 -10.41
C TYR A 159 -28.51 1.97 -9.11
N TYR A 160 -29.84 2.08 -9.07
CA TYR A 160 -30.59 2.65 -7.93
C TYR A 160 -31.31 1.62 -7.05
N LYS A 161 -31.17 0.33 -7.37
CA LYS A 161 -31.92 -0.72 -6.68
C LYS A 161 -31.50 -0.83 -5.21
N TYR A 162 -32.49 -0.83 -4.32
CA TYR A 162 -32.37 -0.84 -2.85
C TYR A 162 -31.70 0.39 -2.24
N MET A 163 -31.32 1.38 -3.05
CA MET A 163 -30.70 2.60 -2.55
C MET A 163 -31.71 3.42 -1.74
N GLU A 164 -31.49 3.52 -0.44
CA GLU A 164 -32.28 4.41 0.42
C GLU A 164 -31.53 5.71 0.67
N LEU A 165 -32.25 6.83 0.64
CA LEU A 165 -31.71 8.15 0.96
C LEU A 165 -32.05 8.53 2.40
N GLN A 166 -31.20 9.35 3.01
CA GLN A 166 -31.43 10.06 4.26
C GLN A 166 -31.32 11.58 4.05
N SER A 167 -31.95 12.35 4.93
CA SER A 167 -31.96 13.82 4.87
C SER A 167 -30.56 14.41 4.99
N ASP A 168 -29.81 13.92 5.96
CA ASP A 168 -28.52 14.42 6.37
C ASP A 168 -27.39 13.58 5.76
N VAL A 169 -26.21 14.19 5.64
CA VAL A 169 -25.01 13.48 5.19
C VAL A 169 -24.70 12.37 6.19
N VAL A 170 -24.32 11.20 5.69
CA VAL A 170 -23.91 10.06 6.53
C VAL A 170 -22.73 10.47 7.40
N THR A 171 -22.88 10.36 8.72
CA THR A 171 -21.79 10.54 9.68
C THR A 171 -21.06 9.23 9.94
N THR A 172 -19.86 9.29 10.52
CA THR A 172 -19.13 8.10 10.97
C THR A 172 -19.98 7.23 11.92
N ALA A 173 -20.71 7.86 12.84
CA ALA A 173 -21.58 7.16 13.78
C ALA A 173 -22.74 6.43 13.07
N ASP A 174 -23.34 7.06 12.05
CA ASP A 174 -24.39 6.42 11.23
C ASP A 174 -23.85 5.20 10.49
N TYR A 175 -22.66 5.33 9.88
CA TYR A 175 -22.00 4.25 9.17
C TYR A 175 -21.68 3.08 10.10
N GLU A 176 -21.03 3.33 11.24
CA GLU A 176 -20.68 2.27 12.19
C GLU A 176 -21.90 1.55 12.74
N LYS A 177 -22.98 2.29 13.04
CA LYS A 177 -24.25 1.71 13.47
C LYS A 177 -24.85 0.83 12.39
N ALA A 178 -24.90 1.31 11.14
CA ALA A 178 -25.40 0.55 10.00
C ALA A 178 -24.54 -0.69 9.73
N TYR A 179 -23.22 -0.59 9.88
CA TYR A 179 -22.28 -1.70 9.70
C TYR A 179 -22.49 -2.82 10.73
N LYS A 180 -22.60 -2.45 12.02
CA LYS A 180 -22.89 -3.41 13.09
C LYS A 180 -24.23 -4.12 12.87
N ASN A 181 -25.25 -3.40 12.39
CA ASN A 181 -26.54 -3.99 12.05
C ASN A 181 -26.43 -4.92 10.84
N TRP A 182 -25.72 -4.50 9.80
CA TRP A 182 -25.50 -5.30 8.59
C TRP A 182 -24.77 -6.61 8.90
N LEU A 183 -23.74 -6.58 9.75
CA LEU A 183 -23.03 -7.79 10.18
C LEU A 183 -23.97 -8.79 10.87
N LYS A 184 -24.85 -8.33 11.77
CA LYS A 184 -25.83 -9.19 12.45
C LYS A 184 -26.85 -9.79 11.48
N GLU A 185 -27.37 -8.99 10.55
CA GLU A 185 -28.32 -9.49 9.56
C GLU A 185 -27.66 -10.45 8.55
N LYS A 186 -26.40 -10.17 8.17
CA LYS A 186 -25.61 -11.06 7.32
C LYS A 186 -25.33 -12.40 7.99
N GLU A 187 -24.97 -12.41 9.27
CA GLU A 187 -24.76 -13.63 10.04
C GLU A 187 -26.04 -14.48 10.08
N LYS A 188 -27.19 -13.88 10.40
CA LYS A 188 -28.50 -14.56 10.37
C LYS A 188 -28.84 -15.10 8.99
N SER A 189 -28.65 -14.30 7.95
CA SER A 189 -28.92 -14.68 6.56
C SER A 189 -28.05 -15.87 6.12
N ASN A 190 -26.76 -15.83 6.43
CA ASN A 190 -25.83 -16.91 6.13
C ASN A 190 -26.20 -18.21 6.85
N LYS A 191 -26.54 -18.12 8.14
CA LYS A 191 -27.00 -19.29 8.90
C LYS A 191 -28.24 -19.91 8.29
N LYS A 192 -29.24 -19.09 7.95
CA LYS A 192 -30.46 -19.55 7.27
C LYS A 192 -30.13 -20.23 5.93
N ALA A 193 -29.26 -19.64 5.13
CA ALA A 193 -28.85 -20.21 3.85
C ALA A 193 -28.14 -21.56 4.01
N GLN A 194 -27.32 -21.72 5.05
CA GLN A 194 -26.69 -23.00 5.41
C GLN A 194 -27.74 -24.05 5.80
N ASP A 195 -28.66 -23.71 6.72
CA ASP A 195 -29.75 -24.60 7.16
C ASP A 195 -30.66 -25.04 5.99
N GLU A 196 -30.91 -24.15 5.03
CA GLU A 196 -31.70 -24.44 3.83
C GLU A 196 -30.93 -25.31 2.84
N LEU A 197 -29.63 -25.06 2.66
CA LEU A 197 -28.77 -25.88 1.80
C LEU A 197 -28.67 -27.32 2.32
N GLU A 198 -28.48 -27.51 3.63
CA GLU A 198 -28.47 -28.84 4.26
C GLU A 198 -29.78 -29.62 4.02
N LYS A 199 -30.92 -28.93 3.99
CA LYS A 199 -32.22 -29.56 3.70
C LYS A 199 -32.42 -29.86 2.21
N HIS A 200 -31.77 -29.09 1.34
CA HIS A 200 -31.89 -29.22 -0.11
C HIS A 200 -30.97 -30.30 -0.69
N VAL A 201 -29.81 -30.55 -0.07
CA VAL A 201 -28.93 -31.67 -0.40
C VAL A 201 -29.47 -32.93 0.29
N LYS A 202 -30.54 -33.49 -0.28
CA LYS A 202 -31.06 -34.84 0.01
C LYS A 202 -31.20 -35.63 -1.29
#